data_AF-A0A1G1WYS2-F1
#
_entry.id   AF-A0A1G1WYS2-F1
#
_cell.length_a   1.000
_cell.length_b   1.000
_cell.length_c   1.000
_cell.angle_alpha   90.00
_cell.angle_beta   90.00
_cell.angle_gamma   90.00
#
_symmetry.space_group_name_H-M   'P 1'
#
loop_
_entity.id
_entity.type
_entity.pdbx_description
1 polymer ?
#
loop_
_entity_poly.entity_id
_entity_poly.type
_entity_poly.pdbx_seq_one_letter_code
_entity_poly.pdbx_strand_id
1 'polypeptide(L)'
;MTSQKFKLKKDSFSDARGSYSRFLNIYCDHCGSHILLYQKDGPGPLKRLYQDRVFAPQNIVSPSKPTPLVCSACRSLIAIPAIYEKENRPAYLLLSYAFIKKVGTGEYPPKKAKLDVG
;
A
#
# COMPACT_ATOMS: atom_id res chain seq x y z
N MET A 1 -12.68 11.88 12.76
CA MET A 1 -11.45 11.08 12.82
C MET A 1 -10.26 12.02 12.72
N THR A 2 -9.37 12.04 13.70
CA THR A 2 -8.13 12.83 13.68
C THR A 2 -7.15 12.23 12.68
N SER A 3 -6.61 13.04 11.76
CA SER A 3 -5.62 12.59 10.79
C SER A 3 -4.27 12.37 11.45
N GLN A 4 -3.63 11.23 11.21
CA GLN A 4 -2.26 10.94 11.63
C GLN A 4 -1.27 11.19 10.48
N LYS A 5 -0.12 11.77 10.79
CA LYS A 5 0.98 11.97 9.84
C LYS A 5 2.13 10.99 10.13
N PHE A 6 2.46 10.18 9.14
CA PHE A 6 3.53 9.19 9.22
C PHE A 6 4.85 9.73 8.68
N LYS A 7 5.96 9.17 9.17
CA LYS A 7 7.32 9.39 8.65
C LYS A 7 7.75 8.16 7.86
N LEU A 8 8.52 8.38 6.79
CA LEU A 8 9.10 7.29 6.01
C LEU A 8 10.04 6.47 6.89
N LYS A 9 9.94 5.15 6.80
CA LYS A 9 10.91 4.21 7.38
C LYS A 9 12.21 4.32 6.58
N LYS A 10 13.33 4.39 7.30
CA LYS A 10 14.69 4.33 6.74
C LYS A 10 15.40 3.14 7.35
N ASP A 11 15.78 2.20 6.50
CA ASP A 11 16.47 0.96 6.85
C ASP A 11 17.23 0.40 5.64
N SER A 12 17.90 -0.74 5.84
CA SER A 12 18.66 -1.42 4.79
C SER A 12 17.84 -1.75 3.54
N PHE A 13 16.52 -1.98 3.67
CA PHE A 13 15.64 -2.20 2.53
C PHE A 13 15.41 -0.93 1.69
N SER A 14 15.32 0.25 2.33
CA SER A 14 15.26 1.52 1.59
C SER A 14 16.62 1.87 0.97
N ASP A 15 17.72 1.58 1.66
CA ASP A 15 19.08 1.92 1.20
C ASP A 15 19.47 1.09 -0.02
N ALA A 16 19.17 -0.21 -0.01
CA ALA A 16 19.36 -1.10 -1.16
C ALA A 16 18.57 -0.66 -2.42
N ARG A 17 17.64 0.29 -2.27
CA ARG A 17 16.80 0.83 -3.35
C ARG A 17 17.09 2.30 -3.65
N GLY A 18 18.29 2.77 -3.29
CA GLY A 18 18.79 4.12 -3.59
C GLY A 18 18.28 5.20 -2.66
N SER A 19 17.78 4.83 -1.47
CA SER A 19 17.30 5.72 -0.40
C SER A 19 16.19 6.72 -0.83
N TYR A 20 15.58 6.49 -2.00
CA TYR A 20 14.41 7.21 -2.47
C TYR A 20 13.14 6.47 -2.06
N SER A 21 12.37 7.09 -1.17
CA SER A 21 11.10 6.56 -0.69
C SER A 21 10.02 7.62 -0.77
N ARG A 22 8.79 7.20 -1.06
CA ARG A 22 7.62 8.09 -1.09
C ARG A 22 6.37 7.39 -0.59
N PHE A 23 5.44 8.18 -0.06
CA PHE A 23 4.12 7.68 0.28
C PHE A 23 3.24 7.57 -0.96
N LEU A 24 2.49 6.47 -1.02
CA LEU A 24 1.44 6.22 -1.98
C LEU A 24 0.14 5.93 -1.23
N ASN A 25 -0.91 6.64 -1.63
CA ASN A 25 -2.28 6.25 -1.33
C ASN A 25 -2.75 5.26 -2.39
N ILE A 26 -3.19 4.10 -1.93
CA ILE A 26 -3.73 3.05 -2.79
C ILE A 26 -5.25 3.12 -2.70
N TYR A 27 -5.90 3.22 -3.85
CA TYR A 27 -7.34 3.28 -4.00
C TYR A 27 -7.83 2.09 -4.80
N CYS A 28 -9.07 1.68 -4.57
CA CYS A 28 -9.73 0.68 -5.39
C CYS A 28 -10.05 1.29 -6.76
N ASP A 29 -9.65 0.62 -7.83
CA ASP A 29 -9.97 1.07 -9.20
C ASP A 29 -11.47 0.97 -9.50
N HIS A 30 -12.15 -0.03 -8.92
CA HIS A 30 -13.57 -0.28 -9.16
C HIS A 30 -14.52 0.71 -8.48
N CYS A 31 -14.25 1.14 -7.24
CA CYS A 31 -15.17 2.04 -6.51
C CYS A 31 -14.53 3.34 -6.02
N GLY A 32 -13.24 3.54 -6.29
CA GLY A 32 -12.49 4.73 -5.89
C GLY A 32 -12.17 4.84 -4.40
N SER A 33 -12.65 3.94 -3.54
CA SER A 33 -12.39 3.99 -2.10
C SER A 33 -10.91 3.84 -1.77
N HIS A 34 -10.40 4.63 -0.83
CA HIS A 34 -9.06 4.46 -0.29
C HIS A 34 -8.95 3.11 0.44
N ILE A 35 -7.86 2.40 0.18
CA ILE A 35 -7.58 1.07 0.73
C ILE A 35 -6.53 1.17 1.81
N LEU A 36 -5.37 1.76 1.50
CA LEU A 36 -4.23 1.82 2.42
C LEU A 36 -3.22 2.92 2.08
N LEU A 37 -2.43 3.27 3.09
CA LEU A 37 -1.24 4.11 2.95
C LEU A 37 0.02 3.23 2.91
N TYR A 38 0.82 3.40 1.86
CA TYR A 38 2.00 2.57 1.58
C TYR A 38 3.26 3.40 1.36
N GLN A 39 4.40 2.93 1.82
CA GLN A 39 5.71 3.46 1.41
C GLN A 39 6.28 2.66 0.24
N LYS A 40 6.46 3.33 -0.90
CA LYS A 40 7.22 2.76 -2.01
C LYS A 40 8.68 3.19 -1.92
N ASP A 41 9.56 2.19 -1.88
CA ASP A 41 11.00 2.36 -2.03
C ASP A 41 11.42 2.18 -3.50
N GLY A 42 12.37 3.00 -3.93
CA GLY A 42 13.01 2.95 -5.24
C GLY A 42 12.15 3.39 -6.44
N PRO A 43 12.75 3.38 -7.64
CA PRO A 43 12.06 3.68 -8.90
C PRO A 43 11.17 2.52 -9.38
N GLY A 44 10.50 2.69 -10.53
CA GLY A 44 9.75 1.63 -11.21
C GLY A 44 8.28 1.45 -10.80
N PRO A 45 7.58 0.51 -11.45
CA PRO A 45 6.16 0.26 -11.21
C PRO A 45 5.91 -0.41 -9.86
N LEU A 46 4.72 -0.18 -9.29
CA LEU A 46 4.27 -0.84 -8.07
C LEU A 46 3.65 -2.19 -8.44
N LYS A 47 4.41 -3.27 -8.27
CA LYS A 47 3.93 -4.65 -8.52
C LYS A 47 3.55 -5.40 -7.25
N ARG A 48 4.08 -4.96 -6.11
CA ARG A 48 3.93 -5.62 -4.80
C ARG A 48 3.81 -4.59 -3.70
N LEU A 49 3.11 -4.95 -2.63
CA LEU A 49 3.10 -4.22 -1.37
C LEU A 49 3.83 -5.05 -0.32
N TYR A 50 4.98 -4.61 0.15
CA TYR A 50 5.63 -5.24 1.29
C TYR A 50 4.84 -4.93 2.56
N GLN A 51 4.54 -5.94 3.38
CA GLN A 51 3.63 -5.79 4.52
C GLN A 51 4.16 -4.78 5.55
N ASP A 52 5.48 -4.79 5.78
CA ASP A 52 6.18 -3.87 6.68
C ASP A 52 6.27 -2.44 6.14
N ARG A 53 5.82 -2.18 4.91
CA ARG A 53 5.70 -0.84 4.31
C ARG A 53 4.26 -0.33 4.25
N VAL A 54 3.30 -1.10 4.73
CA VAL A 54 1.93 -0.62 4.96
C VAL A 54 1.89 0.12 6.30
N PHE A 55 1.36 1.34 6.30
CA PHE A 55 1.27 2.16 7.51
C PHE A 55 -0.14 2.18 8.10
N ALA A 56 -1.16 2.08 7.26
CA ALA A 56 -2.55 2.15 7.68
C ALA A 56 -3.47 1.58 6.59
N PRO A 57 -4.67 1.07 6.95
CA PRO A 57 -5.18 0.90 8.31
C PRO A 57 -4.52 -0.26 9.08
N GLN A 58 -4.59 -0.22 10.43
CA GLN A 58 -3.88 -1.17 11.31
C GLN A 58 -4.22 -2.64 11.05
N ASN A 59 -5.46 -2.96 10.65
CA ASN A 59 -5.87 -4.32 10.32
C ASN A 59 -5.18 -4.91 9.07
N ILE A 60 -4.46 -4.09 8.31
CA ILE A 60 -3.67 -4.50 7.12
C ILE A 60 -2.17 -4.43 7.41
N VAL A 61 -1.75 -3.78 8.50
CA VAL A 61 -0.33 -3.64 8.85
C VAL A 61 0.18 -4.98 9.40
N SER A 62 1.16 -5.57 8.70
CA SER A 62 1.88 -6.79 9.11
C SER A 62 1.00 -7.89 9.76
N PRO A 63 -0.04 -8.39 9.08
CA PRO A 63 -0.91 -9.42 9.64
C PRO A 63 -0.14 -10.73 9.83
N SER A 64 -0.32 -11.39 10.97
CA SER A 64 0.34 -12.67 11.28
C SER A 64 -0.03 -13.81 10.31
N LYS A 65 -1.24 -13.74 9.73
CA LYS A 65 -1.71 -14.64 8.68
C LYS A 65 -2.34 -13.79 7.56
N PRO A 66 -1.57 -13.46 6.50
CA PRO A 66 -2.10 -12.62 5.44
C PRO A 66 -3.16 -13.35 4.63
N THR A 67 -4.33 -12.73 4.51
CA THR A 67 -5.42 -13.13 3.62
C THR A 67 -5.44 -12.23 2.38
N PRO A 68 -6.15 -12.60 1.30
CA PRO A 68 -6.31 -11.72 0.14
C PRO A 68 -6.77 -10.31 0.53
N LEU A 69 -6.08 -9.30 -0.01
CA LEU A 69 -6.43 -7.90 0.18
C LEU A 69 -7.64 -7.59 -0.68
N VAL A 70 -8.76 -7.31 -0.05
CA VAL A 70 -10.02 -6.93 -0.70
C VAL A 70 -10.41 -5.51 -0.34
N CYS A 71 -11.08 -4.80 -1.24
CA CYS A 71 -11.67 -3.50 -0.93
C CYS A 71 -12.76 -3.68 0.14
N SER A 72 -12.70 -2.90 1.23
CA SER A 72 -13.73 -2.93 2.27
C SER A 72 -15.08 -2.40 1.80
N ALA A 73 -15.10 -1.52 0.78
CA ALA A 73 -16.31 -0.87 0.28
C ALA A 73 -17.06 -1.68 -0.78
N CYS A 74 -16.36 -2.33 -1.73
CA CYS A 74 -16.99 -3.05 -2.84
C CYS A 74 -16.53 -4.50 -3.00
N ARG A 75 -15.68 -5.00 -2.10
CA ARG A 75 -15.19 -6.39 -2.06
C ARG A 75 -14.33 -6.84 -3.24
N SER A 76 -14.01 -5.96 -4.20
CA SER A 76 -13.08 -6.27 -5.29
C SER A 76 -11.73 -6.76 -4.75
N LEU A 77 -11.20 -7.82 -5.37
CA LEU A 77 -9.88 -8.37 -5.05
C LEU A 77 -8.78 -7.42 -5.55
N ILE A 78 -7.87 -7.03 -4.66
CA ILE A 78 -6.82 -6.04 -4.95
C ILE A 78 -5.46 -6.73 -5.08
N ALA A 79 -5.18 -7.67 -4.17
CA ALA A 79 -3.90 -8.35 -4.12
C ALA A 79 -4.00 -9.70 -3.41
N ILE A 80 -3.09 -10.61 -3.72
CA ILE A 80 -2.96 -11.92 -3.06
C ILE A 80 -1.70 -11.97 -2.19
N PRO A 81 -1.71 -12.67 -1.03
CA PRO A 81 -0.51 -12.85 -0.22
C PRO A 81 0.59 -13.58 -0.99
N ALA A 82 1.84 -13.18 -0.79
CA ALA A 82 3.00 -13.85 -1.37
C ALA A 82 4.24 -13.61 -0.49
N ILE A 83 5.27 -14.46 -0.66
CA ILE A 83 6.61 -14.19 -0.15
C ILE A 83 7.49 -13.73 -1.30
N TYR A 84 8.18 -12.60 -1.13
CA TYR A 84 9.21 -12.20 -2.08
C TYR A 84 10.49 -12.99 -1.80
N GLU A 85 10.70 -14.05 -2.58
CA GLU A 85 11.73 -15.07 -2.37
C GLU A 85 13.14 -14.50 -2.17
N LYS A 86 13.55 -13.50 -2.97
CA LYS A 86 14.90 -12.93 -2.90
C LYS A 86 15.24 -12.30 -1.54
N GLU A 87 14.23 -11.86 -0.79
CA GLU A 87 14.39 -11.23 0.53
C GLU A 87 13.69 -12.03 1.63
N ASN A 88 13.12 -13.20 1.31
CA ASN A 88 12.20 -13.95 2.18
C ASN A 88 11.17 -13.03 2.88
N ARG A 89 10.64 -12.05 2.15
CA ARG A 89 9.90 -10.92 2.73
C ARG A 89 8.40 -11.03 2.46
N PRO A 90 7.53 -11.02 3.49
CA PRO A 90 6.09 -11.03 3.31
C PRO A 90 5.58 -9.84 2.50
N ALA A 91 4.76 -10.12 1.51
CA ALA A 91 4.22 -9.13 0.59
C ALA A 91 2.81 -9.49 0.12
N TYR A 92 2.22 -8.57 -0.63
CA TYR A 92 1.05 -8.79 -1.45
C TYR A 92 1.41 -8.58 -2.92
N LEU A 93 1.05 -9.52 -3.79
CA LEU A 93 1.14 -9.37 -5.23
C LEU A 93 -0.11 -8.63 -5.74
N LEU A 94 0.09 -7.44 -6.31
CA LEU A 94 -1.00 -6.59 -6.78
C LEU A 94 -1.56 -7.09 -8.12
N LEU A 95 -2.89 -7.06 -8.25
CA LEU A 95 -3.55 -7.21 -9.53
C LEU A 95 -3.51 -5.88 -10.28
N SER A 96 -2.82 -5.82 -11.42
CA SER A 96 -2.47 -4.58 -12.13
C SER A 96 -3.64 -3.63 -12.45
N TYR A 97 -4.86 -4.17 -12.57
CA TYR A 97 -6.08 -3.44 -12.93
C TYR A 97 -7.01 -3.17 -11.75
N ALA A 98 -6.63 -3.56 -10.54
CA ALA A 98 -7.53 -3.49 -9.37
C ALA A 98 -7.30 -2.25 -8.50
N PHE A 99 -6.29 -1.44 -8.81
CA PHE A 99 -5.90 -0.32 -7.95
C PHE A 99 -5.43 0.92 -8.72
N ILE A 100 -5.67 2.08 -8.11
CA ILE A 100 -5.10 3.36 -8.49
C ILE A 100 -4.11 3.79 -7.41
N LYS A 101 -2.94 4.30 -7.83
CA LYS A 101 -1.94 4.89 -6.92
C LYS A 101 -1.90 6.40 -7.08
N LYS A 102 -1.86 7.13 -5.95
CA LYS A 102 -1.60 8.57 -5.91
C LYS A 102 -0.47 8.86 -4.95
N VAL A 103 0.44 9.75 -5.31
CA VAL A 103 1.50 10.21 -4.39
C VAL A 103 0.85 10.98 -3.23
N GLY A 104 1.28 10.69 -2.01
CA GLY A 104 0.75 11.31 -0.80
C GLY A 104 1.83 11.93 0.08
N THR A 105 1.40 12.64 1.12
CA THR A 105 2.25 13.30 2.12
C THR A 105 2.49 12.46 3.38
N GLY A 106 1.98 11.23 3.42
CA GLY A 106 2.01 10.37 4.62
C GLY A 106 0.88 10.62 5.60
N GLU A 107 -0.15 11.39 5.22
CA GLU A 107 -1.34 11.64 6.03
C GLU A 107 -2.38 10.53 5.83
N TYR A 108 -2.93 10.01 6.93
CA TYR A 108 -4.02 9.03 6.93
C TYR A 108 -5.12 9.38 7.94
N PRO A 109 -6.41 9.27 7.60
CA PRO A 109 -6.91 9.02 6.24
C PRO A 109 -6.52 10.17 5.29
N PRO A 110 -6.41 9.92 3.97
CA PRO A 110 -6.06 10.98 3.03
C PRO A 110 -7.19 12.00 2.91
N LYS A 111 -6.86 13.24 2.54
CA LYS A 111 -7.84 14.32 2.31
C LYS A 111 -8.93 13.91 1.30
N LYS A 112 -8.56 13.17 0.25
CA LYS A 112 -9.49 12.55 -0.70
C LYS A 112 -9.61 11.07 -0.38
N ALA A 113 -10.65 10.71 0.39
CA ALA A 113 -10.92 9.32 0.81
C ALA A 113 -11.57 8.45 -0.28
N LYS A 114 -12.18 9.09 -1.29
CA LYS A 114 -12.79 8.40 -2.44
C LYS A 114 -12.45 9.15 -3.73
N LEU A 115 -12.05 8.41 -4.75
CA LEU A 115 -11.86 8.90 -6.11
C LEU A 115 -13.15 8.77 -6.91
N ASP A 116 -13.36 9.71 -7.82
CA ASP A 116 -14.37 9.60 -8.86
C ASP A 116 -13.78 8.63 -9.90
N VAL A 117 -14.34 7.43 -9.93
CA VAL A 117 -14.03 6.39 -10.90
C VAL A 117 -15.17 6.41 -11.91
N GLY A 118 -14.82 6.57 -13.19
CA GLY A 118 -15.76 6.75 -14.29
C GLY A 118 -16.49 5.48 -14.67
#